data_AF-M3IS03-F1
#
_entry.id   AF-M3IS03-F1
#
_cell.length_a   1.000
_cell.length_b   1.000
_cell.length_c   1.000
_cell.angle_alpha   90.00
_cell.angle_beta   90.00
_cell.angle_gamma   90.00
#
_symmetry.space_group_name_H-M   'P 1'
#
loop_
_entity.id
_entity.type
_entity.pdbx_description
1 polymer ?
#
loop_
_entity_poly.entity_id
_entity_poly.type
_entity_poly.pdbx_seq_one_letter_code
_entity_poly.pdbx_strand_id
1 'polypeptide(L)' 'MAAGHFARYIRHAQPTKPHVQPLIKWTSKLLGASMWFWIMLRIKEDGPVMFGMKLPFEHH' A
#
# COMPACT_ATOMS: atom_id res chain seq x y z
N MET A 1 -14.57 34.18 -13.37
CA MET A 1 -14.93 32.77 -13.11
C MET A 1 -14.78 32.42 -11.61
N ALA A 2 -15.52 33.09 -10.70
CA ALA A 2 -15.36 32.93 -9.25
C ALA A 2 -16.37 31.96 -8.60
N ALA A 3 -17.45 31.57 -9.31
CA ALA A 3 -18.55 30.76 -8.76
C ALA A 3 -18.18 29.29 -8.50
N GLY A 4 -17.14 28.75 -9.16
CA GLY A 4 -16.79 27.32 -9.10
C GLY A 4 -16.19 26.84 -7.78
N HIS A 5 -15.62 27.73 -6.97
CA HIS A 5 -15.06 27.37 -5.65
C HIS A 5 -16.15 27.23 -4.58
N PHE A 6 -17.17 28.10 -4.61
CA PHE A 6 -18.28 28.05 -3.66
C PHE A 6 -19.13 26.78 -3.82
N ALA A 7 -19.28 26.28 -5.05
CA ALA A 7 -20.00 25.04 -5.34
C ALA A 7 -19.37 23.79 -4.71
N ARG A 8 -18.08 23.84 -4.30
CA ARG A 8 -17.37 22.72 -3.65
C ARG A 8 -17.67 22.57 -2.15
N TYR A 9 -18.29 23.59 -1.54
CA TYR A 9 -18.60 23.63 -0.11
C TYR A 9 -20.11 23.58 0.17
N ILE A 10 -20.86 22.97 -0.75
CA ILE A 10 -22.30 22.73 -0.59
C ILE A 10 -22.51 21.60 0.43
N ARG A 11 -23.32 21.86 1.46
CA ARG A 11 -23.72 20.83 2.42
C ARG A 11 -24.48 19.71 1.70
N HIS A 12 -24.19 18.46 2.04
CA HIS A 12 -24.80 17.25 1.43
C HIS A 12 -24.45 17.00 -0.05
N ALA A 13 -23.48 17.71 -0.62
CA ALA A 13 -22.90 17.35 -1.90
C ALA A 13 -21.82 16.26 -1.75
N GLN A 14 -21.51 15.56 -2.85
CA GLN A 14 -20.44 14.56 -2.86
C GLN A 14 -19.08 15.20 -2.57
N PRO A 15 -18.25 14.61 -1.69
CA PRO A 15 -16.93 15.15 -1.37
C PRO A 15 -16.05 15.23 -2.63
N THR A 16 -15.42 16.39 -2.83
CA THR A 16 -14.43 16.54 -3.91
C THR A 16 -13.17 15.72 -3.60
N LYS A 17 -12.55 15.15 -4.64
CA LYS A 17 -11.29 14.39 -4.49
C LYS A 17 -10.22 15.25 -3.80
N PRO A 18 -9.55 14.73 -2.76
CA PRO A 18 -8.54 15.49 -2.05
C PRO A 18 -7.32 15.77 -2.93
N HIS A 19 -6.76 16.97 -2.82
CA HIS A 19 -5.47 17.28 -3.42
C HIS A 19 -4.36 16.66 -2.58
N VAL A 20 -3.79 15.57 -3.07
CA VAL A 20 -2.63 14.91 -2.44
C VAL A 20 -1.40 15.21 -3.27
N GLN A 21 -0.34 15.67 -2.59
CA GLN A 21 0.95 15.98 -3.20
C GLN A 21 1.50 14.75 -3.95
N PRO A 22 2.05 14.91 -5.16
CA PRO A 22 2.57 13.78 -5.94
C PRO A 22 3.62 12.98 -5.18
N LEU A 23 4.48 13.64 -4.40
CA LEU A 23 5.49 13.00 -3.57
C LEU A 23 4.87 11.95 -2.65
N ILE A 24 3.82 12.30 -1.91
CA ILE A 24 3.12 11.38 -0.98
C ILE A 24 2.51 10.19 -1.74
N LYS A 25 2.00 10.40 -2.96
CA LYS A 25 1.44 9.31 -3.78
C LYS A 25 2.50 8.32 -4.23
N TRP A 26 3.69 8.81 -4.58
CA TRP A 26 4.77 7.95 -5.06
C TRP A 26 5.50 7.26 -3.91
N THR A 27 5.77 7.96 -2.81
CA THR A 27 6.40 7.38 -1.63
C THR A 27 5.53 6.30 -0.99
N SER A 28 4.21 6.52 -0.88
CA SER A 28 3.29 5.50 -0.37
C SER A 28 3.26 4.25 -1.24
N LYS A 29 3.31 4.40 -2.57
CA LYS A 29 3.43 3.27 -3.51
C LYS A 29 4.75 2.53 -3.36
N LEU A 30 5.87 3.25 -3.26
CA LEU A 30 7.18 2.63 -3.10
C LEU A 30 7.28 1.85 -1.79
N LEU A 31 6.79 2.41 -0.69
CA LEU A 31 6.76 1.74 0.61
C LEU A 31 5.86 0.49 0.61
N GLY A 32 4.67 0.60 0.00
CA GLY A 32 3.78 -0.56 -0.17
C GLY A 32 4.42 -1.64 -1.04
N ALA A 33 5.07 -1.25 -2.14
CA ALA A 33 5.78 -2.18 -3.02
C ALA A 33 6.96 -2.85 -2.30
N SER A 34 7.76 -2.10 -1.53
CA SER A 34 8.87 -2.67 -0.77
C SER A 34 8.39 -3.65 0.30
N MET A 35 7.26 -3.37 0.96
CA MET A 35 6.66 -4.28 1.93
C MET A 35 6.27 -5.61 1.28
N TRP A 36 5.51 -5.57 0.18
CA TRP A 36 5.09 -6.78 -0.51
C TRP A 36 6.25 -7.53 -1.17
N PHE A 37 7.22 -6.81 -1.73
CA PHE A 37 8.44 -7.39 -2.25
C PHE A 37 9.18 -8.19 -1.17
N TRP A 38 9.32 -7.62 0.03
CA TRP A 38 9.95 -8.29 1.16
C TRP A 38 9.20 -9.55 1.60
N ILE A 39 7.87 -9.48 1.70
CA ILE A 39 7.05 -10.65 2.05
C ILE A 39 7.23 -11.77 1.03
N MET A 40 7.17 -11.45 -0.27
CA MET A 40 7.36 -12.46 -1.33
C MET A 40 8.78 -13.04 -1.33
N LEU A 41 9.80 -12.22 -1.09
CA LEU A 41 11.18 -12.68 -0.93
C LEU A 41 11.28 -13.66 0.24
N ARG A 42 10.69 -13.31 1.39
CA ARG A 42 10.71 -14.15 2.58
C ARG A 42 9.94 -15.45 2.38
N ILE A 43 8.79 -15.42 1.71
CA ILE A 43 8.02 -16.63 1.36
C ILE A 43 8.82 -17.52 0.40
N LYS A 44 9.63 -16.97 -0.51
CA LYS A 44 10.49 -17.78 -1.39
C LYS A 44 11.60 -18.49 -0.61
N GLU A 45 12.24 -17.79 0.33
CA GLU A 45 13.35 -18.31 1.12
C GLU A 45 12.89 -19.28 2.22
N ASP A 46 11.85 -18.91 2.97
CA ASP A 46 11.31 -19.70 4.08
C ASP A 46 10.12 -20.57 3.70
N GLY A 47 9.67 -20.57 2.44
CA GLY A 47 8.47 -21.27 2.01
C GLY A 47 8.35 -22.70 2.55
N PRO A 48 9.39 -23.54 2.50
CA PRO A 48 9.33 -24.90 3.06
C PRO A 48 9.06 -24.94 4.57
N VAL A 49 9.59 -23.99 5.35
CA VAL A 49 9.41 -23.89 6.80
C VAL A 49 8.06 -23.26 7.14
N MET A 50 7.67 -22.19 6.43
CA MET A 50 6.39 -21.49 6.64
C MET A 50 5.18 -22.31 6.23
N PHE A 51 5.30 -23.14 5.18
CA PHE A 51 4.22 -24.03 4.73
C PHE A 51 4.27 -25.42 5.39
N GLY A 52 5.09 -25.62 6.43
CA GLY A 52 5.13 -26.85 7.23
C GLY A 52 5.64 -28.08 6.47
N MET A 53 6.29 -27.89 5.32
CA MET A 53 6.88 -28.96 4.52
C MET A 53 8.25 -29.42 5.08
N LYS A 54 8.86 -28.62 5.97
CA LYS A 54 10.08 -28.96 6.71
C LYS A 54 9.95 -28.57 8.18
N LEU A 55 10.43 -29.43 9.08
CA LEU A 55 10.54 -29.14 10.51
C LEU A 55 11.70 -28.14 10.74
N PRO A 56 11.58 -27.16 11.64
CA PRO A 56 12.58 -26.09 11.85
C PRO A 56 13.95 -26.57 12.34
N PHE A 57 14.09 -27.87 12.63
CA PHE A 57 15.30 -28.55 13.10
C PHE A 57 15.84 -29.59 12.10
N GLU A 58 15.21 -29.79 10.94
CA GLU A 58 15.81 -30.55 9.83
C GLU A 58 16.70 -29.64 8.99
N HIS A 59 17.75 -29.16 9.63
CA HIS A 59 18.95 -28.68 8.98
C HIS A 59 20.02 -29.74 9.28
N HIS A 60 20.62 -30.32 8.25
CA HIS A 60 21.84 -31.11 8.42
C HIS A 60 22.93 -30.27 9.10
#